data_AF-V9KEX0-F1
#
_entry.id   AF-V9KEX0-F1
#
_cell.length_a   1.000
_cell.length_b   1.000
_cell.length_c   1.000
_cell.angle_alpha   90.00
_cell.angle_beta   90.00
_cell.angle_gamma   90.00
#
_symmetry.space_group_name_H-M   'P 1'
#
loop_
_entity.id
_entity.type
_entity.pdbx_description
1 polymer ?
#
loop_
_entity_poly.entity_id
_entity_poly.type
_entity_poly.pdbx_seq_one_letter_code
_entity_poly.pdbx_strand_id
1 'polypeptide(L)'
;MSSKKSSDSPARRVANYNVVEELVERLQKENRSLKGILRGQTTINTFYHEARQELGHLAHQVAVKDSLIKELRARLELYEQKATCNPQDSALPCALPSRSLLDSLLQQISRLKQQLTDCQSDWRQDRDKLVQEEKRLQQQLREKERDMQQLMSCPEHEKEAEIMKLRRAMKEKERLHATREVWCRSLTDETEELRARLAGTAKMCQQLALQLEEKQPKRQHSALEEQVSTEQPNKLNEMDFSDAATLQAANCKLVEENRALKEKAIYVEDLNAKWQRYDSSREEYIKGIHSQLRELQTKVGQQKGFSAVAAAPDMLQHEILRLNRLLGEKIKECSRLEGQRDGLEKEKSDVQRAREVDWERMQMLEHQVMVYTDDFRSERADRERAQSRIQELEEELANLKQQLLRKQETRNSAVHHQAPLGHMNMYFVEPDGAEQLLGNVANQSASNRSSEPPDPARRTGASRGPELEARLQGSLQCPKCLRVFNDEISEECLKHIADCCQ
;
A
#
# COMPACT_ATOMS: atom_id res chain seq x y z
N MET A 1 85.56 -119.08 -44.45
CA MET A 1 85.88 -118.06 -43.43
C MET A 1 84.58 -117.39 -43.02
N SER A 2 84.12 -117.72 -41.81
CA SER A 2 82.76 -117.48 -41.34
C SER A 2 82.55 -116.06 -40.82
N SER A 3 81.39 -115.51 -41.16
CA SER A 3 80.54 -114.59 -40.40
C SER A 3 81.14 -113.90 -39.16
N LYS A 4 81.33 -112.59 -39.27
CA LYS A 4 80.73 -111.63 -38.33
C LYS A 4 80.44 -110.33 -39.07
N LYS A 5 79.26 -110.29 -39.69
CA LYS A 5 78.58 -109.07 -40.11
C LYS A 5 78.58 -108.12 -38.91
N SER A 6 79.36 -107.04 -38.99
CA SER A 6 79.11 -105.85 -38.17
C SER A 6 77.77 -105.29 -38.62
N SER A 7 76.72 -105.71 -37.92
CA SER A 7 75.32 -105.41 -38.20
C SER A 7 75.04 -103.95 -37.85
N ASP A 8 75.45 -103.02 -38.71
CA ASP A 8 74.90 -101.67 -38.71
C ASP A 8 73.88 -101.57 -39.85
N SER A 9 72.75 -102.25 -39.63
CA SER A 9 71.61 -102.23 -40.54
C SER A 9 70.97 -100.83 -40.52
N PRO A 10 70.51 -100.27 -41.66
CA PRO A 10 69.74 -99.02 -41.68
C PRO A 10 68.57 -99.02 -40.69
N ALA A 11 68.00 -100.20 -40.38
CA ALA A 11 66.98 -100.36 -39.34
C ALA A 11 67.48 -100.01 -37.93
N ARG A 12 68.75 -100.28 -37.59
CA ARG A 12 69.34 -99.90 -36.29
C ARG A 12 69.56 -98.40 -36.18
N ARG A 13 69.96 -97.74 -37.26
CA ARG A 13 70.10 -96.28 -37.27
C ARG A 13 68.76 -95.59 -37.11
N VAL A 14 67.73 -96.03 -37.84
CA VAL A 14 66.37 -95.51 -37.70
C VAL A 14 65.83 -95.76 -36.28
N ALA A 15 66.07 -96.94 -35.70
CA ALA A 15 65.71 -97.20 -34.30
C ALA A 15 66.43 -96.26 -33.32
N ASN A 16 67.72 -96.00 -33.50
CA ASN A 16 68.47 -95.05 -32.67
C ASN A 16 67.97 -93.61 -32.85
N TYR A 17 67.62 -93.18 -34.07
CA TYR A 17 67.03 -91.87 -34.32
C TYR A 17 65.68 -91.73 -33.61
N ASN A 18 64.81 -92.74 -33.70
CA ASN A 18 63.52 -92.73 -32.99
C ASN A 18 63.70 -92.66 -31.47
N VAL A 19 64.67 -93.39 -30.91
CA VAL A 19 64.98 -93.33 -29.46
C VAL A 19 65.49 -91.94 -29.05
N VAL A 20 66.33 -91.31 -29.88
CA VAL A 20 66.80 -89.94 -29.63
C VAL A 20 65.66 -88.94 -29.75
N GLU A 21 64.77 -89.09 -30.74
CA GLU A 21 63.59 -88.25 -30.92
C GLU A 21 62.64 -88.36 -29.72
N GLU A 22 62.32 -89.57 -29.25
CA GLU A 22 61.55 -89.79 -28.03
C GLU A 22 62.21 -89.20 -26.77
N LEU A 23 63.55 -89.23 -26.69
CA LEU A 23 64.27 -88.59 -25.58
C LEU A 23 64.18 -87.07 -25.66
N VAL A 24 64.32 -86.48 -26.85
CA VAL A 24 64.20 -85.04 -27.06
C VAL A 24 62.77 -84.58 -26.75
N GLU A 25 61.74 -85.31 -27.18
CA GLU A 25 60.35 -84.98 -26.85
C GLU A 25 60.09 -85.04 -25.35
N ARG A 26 60.63 -86.03 -24.64
CA ARG A 26 60.55 -86.13 -23.17
C ARG A 26 61.22 -84.93 -22.50
N LEU A 27 62.45 -84.60 -22.90
CA LEU A 27 63.16 -83.42 -22.37
C LEU A 27 62.41 -82.12 -22.67
N GLN A 28 61.78 -81.99 -23.83
CA GLN A 28 60.96 -80.83 -24.17
C GLN A 28 59.68 -80.75 -23.31
N LYS A 29 59.05 -81.88 -22.98
CA LYS A 29 57.91 -81.94 -22.05
C LYS A 29 58.35 -81.55 -20.63
N GLU A 30 59.47 -82.08 -20.15
CA GLU A 30 60.05 -81.73 -18.85
C GLU A 30 60.42 -80.25 -18.79
N ASN A 31 61.07 -79.71 -19.83
CA ASN A 31 61.43 -78.29 -19.90
C ASN A 31 60.18 -77.37 -19.88
N ARG A 32 59.11 -77.77 -20.58
CA ARG A 32 57.82 -77.06 -20.51
C ARG A 32 57.20 -77.14 -19.11
N SER A 33 57.26 -78.31 -18.46
CA SER A 33 56.78 -78.49 -17.09
C SER A 33 57.56 -77.63 -16.09
N LEU A 34 58.90 -77.65 -16.14
CA LEU A 34 59.76 -76.83 -15.30
C LEU A 34 59.55 -75.33 -15.53
N LYS A 35 59.35 -74.90 -16.77
CA LYS A 35 58.97 -73.50 -17.08
C LYS A 35 57.61 -73.14 -16.48
N GLY A 36 56.65 -74.06 -16.48
CA GLY A 36 55.36 -73.89 -15.80
C GLY A 36 55.52 -73.73 -14.28
N ILE A 37 56.32 -74.60 -13.65
CA ILE A 37 56.64 -74.52 -12.22
C ILE A 37 57.36 -73.22 -11.88
N LEU A 38 58.33 -72.80 -12.67
CA LEU A 38 59.07 -71.55 -12.46
C LEU A 38 58.14 -70.33 -12.53
N ARG A 39 57.22 -70.30 -13.50
CA ARG A 39 56.18 -69.25 -13.58
C ARG A 39 55.29 -69.25 -12.34
N GLY A 40 54.86 -70.44 -11.88
CA GLY A 40 54.08 -70.58 -10.66
C GLY A 40 54.83 -70.09 -9.42
N GLN A 41 56.12 -70.41 -9.29
CA GLN A 41 56.97 -69.90 -8.21
C GLN A 41 57.11 -68.38 -8.26
N THR A 42 57.25 -67.78 -9.44
CA THR A 42 57.27 -66.32 -9.59
C THR A 42 55.96 -65.71 -9.10
N THR A 43 54.80 -66.25 -9.49
CA THR A 43 53.49 -65.77 -9.02
C THR A 43 53.35 -65.88 -7.49
N ILE A 44 53.77 -67.00 -6.89
CA ILE A 44 53.73 -67.18 -5.44
C ILE A 44 54.65 -66.17 -4.73
N ASN A 45 55.84 -65.93 -5.27
CA ASN A 45 56.75 -64.92 -4.73
C ASN A 45 56.13 -63.51 -4.76
N THR A 46 55.45 -63.15 -5.85
CA THR A 46 54.72 -61.88 -5.94
C THR A 46 53.66 -61.77 -4.83
N PHE A 47 52.80 -62.79 -4.68
CA PHE A 47 51.79 -62.79 -3.61
C PHE A 47 52.41 -62.75 -2.20
N TYR A 48 53.53 -63.43 -1.99
CA TYR A 48 54.24 -63.39 -0.71
C TYR A 48 54.74 -61.97 -0.38
N HIS A 49 55.30 -61.26 -1.37
CA HIS A 49 55.76 -59.89 -1.18
C HIS A 49 54.60 -58.90 -0.98
N GLU A 50 53.50 -59.04 -1.73
CA GLU A 50 52.27 -58.26 -1.55
C GLU A 50 51.68 -58.47 -0.16
N ALA A 51 51.50 -59.73 0.28
CA ALA A 51 50.99 -60.05 1.61
C ALA A 51 51.90 -59.48 2.71
N ARG A 52 53.23 -59.53 2.52
CA ARG A 52 54.19 -58.94 3.47
C ARG A 52 54.07 -57.41 3.53
N GLN A 53 53.80 -56.75 2.41
CA GLN A 53 53.58 -55.30 2.36
C GLN A 53 52.27 -54.91 3.07
N GLU A 54 51.18 -55.63 2.81
CA GLU A 54 49.89 -55.41 3.48
C GLU A 54 49.97 -55.60 4.99
N LEU A 55 50.68 -56.65 5.44
CA LEU A 55 50.96 -56.85 6.87
C LEU A 55 51.74 -55.67 7.47
N GLY A 56 52.71 -55.12 6.75
CA GLY A 56 53.43 -53.93 7.17
C GLY A 56 52.54 -52.69 7.30
N HIS A 57 51.64 -52.47 6.34
CA HIS A 57 50.70 -51.35 6.36
C HIS A 57 49.70 -51.47 7.54
N LEU A 58 49.12 -52.64 7.75
CA LEU A 58 48.20 -52.90 8.85
C LEU A 58 48.89 -52.75 10.21
N ALA A 59 50.13 -53.24 10.37
CA ALA A 59 50.90 -53.07 11.60
C ALA A 59 51.12 -51.59 11.94
N HIS A 60 51.41 -50.75 10.94
CA HIS A 60 51.53 -49.30 11.14
C HIS A 60 50.22 -48.64 11.57
N GLN A 61 49.10 -49.00 10.93
CA GLN A 61 47.78 -48.48 11.33
C GLN A 61 47.42 -48.85 12.76
N VAL A 62 47.70 -50.09 13.17
CA VAL A 62 47.49 -50.54 14.56
C VAL A 62 48.33 -49.71 15.52
N ALA A 63 49.61 -49.48 15.21
CA ALA A 63 50.48 -48.67 16.06
C ALA A 63 49.99 -47.21 16.24
N VAL A 64 49.45 -46.59 15.18
CA VAL A 64 48.86 -45.24 15.25
C VAL A 64 47.56 -45.23 16.07
N LYS A 65 46.71 -46.26 15.92
CA LYS A 65 45.49 -46.37 16.73
C LYS A 65 45.84 -46.62 18.20
N ASP A 66 46.86 -47.42 18.49
CA ASP A 66 47.32 -47.69 19.85
C ASP A 66 47.92 -46.45 20.51
N SER A 67 48.64 -45.60 19.77
CA SER A 67 49.15 -44.34 20.32
C SER A 67 48.01 -43.36 20.66
N LEU A 68 47.00 -43.25 19.80
CA LEU A 68 45.81 -42.44 20.07
C LEU A 68 45.01 -42.98 21.28
N ILE A 69 44.83 -44.30 21.37
CA ILE A 69 44.15 -44.91 22.52
C ILE A 69 44.93 -44.63 23.80
N LYS A 70 46.27 -44.72 23.78
CA LYS A 70 47.11 -44.36 24.93
C LYS A 70 46.95 -42.89 25.32
N GLU A 71 46.92 -41.98 24.35
CA GLU A 71 46.70 -40.55 24.60
C GLU A 71 45.32 -40.28 25.21
N LEU A 72 44.27 -40.87 24.65
CA LEU A 72 42.91 -40.74 25.16
C LEU A 72 42.76 -41.33 26.57
N ARG A 73 43.39 -42.48 26.84
CA ARG A 73 43.43 -43.07 28.18
C ARG A 73 44.16 -42.15 29.17
N ALA A 74 45.32 -41.62 28.82
CA ALA A 74 46.04 -40.66 29.66
C ALA A 74 45.21 -39.40 29.94
N ARG A 75 44.47 -38.88 28.94
CA ARG A 75 43.57 -37.75 29.12
C ARG A 75 42.39 -38.08 30.05
N LEU A 76 41.80 -39.26 29.92
CA LEU A 76 40.74 -39.72 30.82
C LEU A 76 41.26 -39.92 32.25
N GLU A 77 42.42 -40.55 32.42
CA GLU A 77 43.07 -40.69 33.72
C GLU A 77 43.34 -39.31 34.36
N LEU A 78 43.75 -38.31 33.58
CA LEU A 78 43.90 -36.94 34.08
C LEU A 78 42.57 -36.32 34.53
N TYR A 79 41.45 -36.62 33.86
CA TYR A 79 40.12 -36.16 34.28
C TYR A 79 39.63 -36.92 35.52
N GLU A 80 39.82 -38.23 35.57
CA GLU A 80 39.44 -39.08 36.71
C GLU A 80 40.25 -38.74 37.96
N GLN A 81 41.57 -38.62 37.86
CA GLN A 81 42.44 -38.18 38.96
C GLN A 81 42.02 -36.81 39.49
N LYS A 82 41.70 -35.85 38.60
CA LYS A 82 41.20 -34.53 38.99
C LYS A 82 39.79 -34.55 39.60
N ALA A 83 38.96 -35.54 39.29
CA ALA A 83 37.65 -35.73 39.91
C ALA A 83 37.75 -36.36 41.31
N THR A 84 38.78 -37.16 41.57
CA THR A 84 39.02 -37.83 42.87
C THR A 84 39.93 -37.06 43.83
N CYS A 85 40.65 -36.02 43.37
CA CYS A 85 41.47 -35.19 44.27
C CYS A 85 40.56 -34.36 45.20
N ASN A 86 40.61 -34.67 46.50
CA ASN A 86 40.05 -33.83 47.55
C ASN A 86 40.61 -32.39 47.46
N PRO A 87 39.85 -31.35 47.85
CA PRO A 87 40.17 -29.94 47.54
C PRO A 87 41.38 -29.36 48.28
N GLN A 88 42.09 -30.14 49.11
CA GLN A 88 43.02 -29.56 50.08
C GLN A 88 44.50 -29.64 49.71
N ASP A 89 44.95 -30.52 48.81
CA ASP A 89 46.38 -30.60 48.48
C ASP A 89 46.63 -30.94 47.00
N SER A 90 46.58 -29.93 46.13
CA SER A 90 47.31 -29.97 44.85
C SER A 90 47.36 -28.60 44.18
N ALA A 91 48.52 -27.96 44.25
CA ALA A 91 48.89 -26.73 43.57
C ALA A 91 49.17 -26.94 42.06
N LEU A 92 48.14 -27.32 41.29
CA LEU A 92 48.19 -27.37 39.82
C LEU A 92 47.08 -26.47 39.25
N PRO A 93 47.39 -25.51 38.35
CA PRO A 93 46.40 -24.58 37.81
C PRO A 93 45.28 -25.32 37.05
N CYS A 94 44.07 -25.21 37.58
CA CYS A 94 42.83 -25.73 37.03
C CYS A 94 42.56 -25.21 35.61
N ALA A 95 42.41 -26.11 34.64
CA ALA A 95 41.73 -25.87 33.36
C ALA A 95 40.26 -26.32 33.43
N LEU A 96 39.58 -26.00 34.53
CA LEU A 96 38.13 -26.15 34.66
C LEU A 96 37.51 -24.76 34.44
N PRO A 97 36.46 -24.63 33.61
CA PRO A 97 35.66 -23.40 33.57
C PRO A 97 35.16 -23.09 34.99
N SER A 98 35.20 -21.81 35.39
CA SER A 98 34.76 -21.43 36.74
C SER A 98 33.31 -21.84 36.96
N ARG A 99 32.97 -22.31 38.16
CA ARG A 99 31.59 -22.69 38.54
C ARG A 99 30.59 -21.56 38.26
N SER A 100 31.02 -20.31 38.45
CA SER A 100 30.26 -19.10 38.11
C SER A 100 29.93 -18.98 36.61
N LEU A 101 30.81 -19.43 35.71
CA LEU A 101 30.56 -19.44 34.28
C LEU A 101 29.53 -20.51 33.90
N LEU A 102 29.64 -21.70 34.49
CA LEU A 102 28.65 -22.77 34.29
C LEU A 102 27.26 -22.35 34.77
N ASP A 103 27.17 -21.76 35.96
CA ASP A 103 25.91 -21.27 36.52
C ASP A 103 25.30 -20.15 35.66
N SER A 104 26.14 -19.23 35.15
CA SER A 104 25.73 -18.16 34.22
C SER A 104 25.19 -18.73 32.90
N LEU A 105 25.87 -19.71 32.31
CA LEU A 105 25.44 -20.37 31.08
C LEU A 105 24.13 -21.15 31.28
N LEU A 106 23.96 -21.85 32.40
CA LEU A 106 22.71 -22.54 32.73
C LEU A 106 21.54 -21.56 32.91
N GLN A 107 21.78 -20.40 33.54
CA GLN A 107 20.78 -19.33 33.63
C GLN A 107 20.44 -18.77 32.25
N GLN A 108 21.44 -18.56 31.38
CA GLN A 108 21.21 -18.06 30.03
C GLN A 108 20.43 -19.07 29.18
N ILE A 109 20.74 -20.36 29.27
CA ILE A 109 19.98 -21.43 28.62
C ILE A 109 18.53 -21.45 29.13
N SER A 110 18.32 -21.28 30.44
CA SER A 110 16.98 -21.24 31.02
C SER A 110 16.18 -20.02 30.53
N ARG A 111 16.81 -18.86 30.43
CA ARG A 111 16.20 -17.64 29.84
C ARG A 111 15.85 -17.83 28.38
N LEU A 112 16.75 -18.39 27.57
CA LEU A 112 16.50 -18.65 26.15
C LEU A 112 15.37 -19.65 25.94
N LYS A 113 15.28 -20.68 26.79
CA LYS A 113 14.16 -21.63 26.78
C LYS A 113 12.83 -20.94 27.10
N GLN A 114 12.80 -20.06 28.11
CA GLN A 114 11.61 -19.29 28.45
C GLN A 114 11.20 -18.36 27.30
N GLN A 115 12.16 -17.64 26.71
CA GLN A 115 11.90 -16.76 25.56
C GLN A 115 11.34 -17.55 24.37
N LEU A 116 11.84 -18.76 24.12
CA LEU A 116 11.31 -19.64 23.07
C LEU A 116 9.87 -20.06 23.38
N THR A 117 9.55 -20.43 24.62
CA THR A 117 8.18 -20.81 25.00
C THR A 117 7.21 -19.64 24.91
N ASP A 118 7.63 -18.46 25.33
CA ASP A 118 6.81 -17.24 25.29
C ASP A 118 6.54 -16.86 23.82
N CYS A 119 7.58 -16.82 22.99
CA CYS A 119 7.45 -16.55 21.56
C CYS A 119 6.57 -17.58 20.84
N GLN A 120 6.66 -18.87 21.21
CA GLN A 120 5.76 -19.90 20.68
C GLN A 120 4.30 -19.70 21.11
N SER A 121 4.06 -19.23 22.33
CA SER A 121 2.72 -18.93 22.82
C SER A 121 2.11 -17.74 22.09
N ASP A 122 2.88 -16.66 21.92
CA ASP A 122 2.45 -15.45 21.21
C ASP A 122 2.08 -15.78 19.76
N TRP A 123 2.93 -16.54 19.06
CA TRP A 123 2.67 -16.95 17.68
C TRP A 123 1.43 -17.86 17.56
N ARG A 124 1.18 -18.72 18.55
CA ARG A 124 -0.05 -19.53 18.61
C ARG A 124 -1.28 -18.64 18.79
N GLN A 125 -1.23 -17.66 19.68
CA GLN A 125 -2.33 -16.74 19.90
C GLN A 125 -2.65 -15.92 18.65
N ASP A 126 -1.62 -15.41 17.97
CA ASP A 126 -1.79 -14.63 16.75
C ASP A 126 -2.32 -15.49 15.59
N ARG A 127 -1.83 -16.73 15.46
CA ARG A 127 -2.41 -17.70 14.53
C ARG A 127 -3.89 -17.96 14.81
N ASP A 128 -4.26 -18.13 16.07
CA ASP A 128 -5.66 -18.38 16.44
C ASP A 128 -6.56 -17.17 16.16
N LYS A 129 -6.07 -15.93 16.36
CA LYS A 129 -6.76 -14.71 15.94
C LYS A 129 -6.95 -14.65 14.42
N LEU A 130 -5.91 -14.96 13.65
CA LEU A 130 -5.99 -14.98 12.19
C LEU A 130 -6.97 -16.04 11.69
N VAL A 131 -6.99 -17.23 12.29
CA VAL A 131 -7.97 -18.29 11.96
C VAL A 131 -9.41 -17.86 12.29
N GLN A 132 -9.62 -17.09 13.35
CA GLN A 132 -10.94 -16.55 13.68
C GLN A 132 -11.39 -15.49 12.68
N GLU A 133 -10.49 -14.56 12.29
CA GLU A 133 -10.79 -13.57 11.25
C GLU A 133 -11.04 -14.22 9.90
N GLU A 134 -10.26 -15.23 9.52
CA GLU A 134 -10.48 -15.99 8.28
C GLU A 134 -11.88 -16.60 8.26
N LYS A 135 -12.32 -17.24 9.37
CA LYS A 135 -13.68 -17.78 9.48
C LYS A 135 -14.75 -16.69 9.38
N ARG A 136 -14.54 -15.54 10.00
CA ARG A 136 -15.46 -14.39 9.93
C ARG A 136 -15.59 -13.89 8.50
N LEU A 137 -14.46 -13.70 7.81
CA LEU A 137 -14.42 -13.25 6.42
C LEU A 137 -15.05 -14.27 5.48
N GLN A 138 -14.80 -15.56 5.69
CA GLN A 138 -15.45 -16.63 4.92
C GLN A 138 -16.98 -16.62 5.11
N GLN A 139 -17.47 -16.38 6.33
CA GLN A 139 -18.91 -16.26 6.57
C GLN A 139 -19.50 -15.03 5.85
N GLN A 140 -18.84 -13.88 5.96
CA GLN A 140 -19.28 -12.66 5.27
C GLN A 140 -19.29 -12.83 3.76
N LEU A 141 -18.27 -13.49 3.19
CA LEU A 141 -18.23 -13.79 1.76
C LEU A 141 -19.42 -14.65 1.34
N ARG A 142 -19.74 -15.72 2.09
CA ARG A 142 -20.91 -16.57 1.83
C ARG A 142 -22.23 -15.83 1.97
N GLU A 143 -22.33 -14.87 2.88
CA GLU A 143 -23.50 -13.99 3.00
C GLU A 143 -23.64 -13.12 1.76
N LYS A 144 -22.57 -12.47 1.31
CA LYS A 144 -22.57 -11.64 0.10
C LYS A 144 -22.84 -12.44 -1.17
N GLU A 145 -22.31 -13.66 -1.28
CA GLU A 145 -22.62 -14.58 -2.38
C GLU A 145 -24.11 -14.93 -2.41
N ARG A 146 -24.72 -15.17 -1.23
CA ARG A 146 -26.16 -15.42 -1.14
C ARG A 146 -26.99 -14.19 -1.52
N ASP A 147 -26.63 -13.00 -1.04
CA ASP A 147 -27.32 -11.75 -1.39
C ASP A 147 -27.23 -11.49 -2.91
N MET A 148 -26.06 -11.71 -3.50
CA MET A 148 -25.84 -11.60 -4.94
C MET A 148 -26.68 -12.63 -5.70
N GLN A 149 -26.68 -13.88 -5.28
CA GLN A 149 -27.52 -14.92 -5.88
C GLN A 149 -29.01 -14.58 -5.79
N GLN A 150 -29.48 -14.02 -4.67
CA GLN A 150 -30.86 -13.56 -4.52
C GLN A 150 -31.18 -12.44 -5.54
N LEU A 151 -30.33 -11.43 -5.66
CA LEU A 151 -30.52 -10.34 -6.63
C LEU A 151 -30.49 -10.84 -8.08
N MET A 152 -29.63 -11.81 -8.38
CA MET A 152 -29.53 -12.45 -9.69
C MET A 152 -30.78 -13.31 -9.99
N SER A 153 -31.31 -14.01 -8.99
CA SER A 153 -32.51 -14.85 -9.11
C SER A 153 -33.81 -14.05 -9.22
N CYS A 154 -33.80 -12.77 -8.83
CA CYS A 154 -34.96 -11.90 -8.94
C CYS A 154 -35.34 -11.71 -10.43
N PRO A 155 -36.57 -12.06 -10.83
CA PRO A 155 -37.05 -11.93 -12.20
C PRO A 155 -36.98 -10.48 -12.72
N GLU A 156 -36.75 -10.31 -14.02
CA GLU A 156 -36.62 -8.98 -14.64
C GLU A 156 -37.86 -8.09 -14.44
N HIS A 157 -39.06 -8.67 -14.51
CA HIS A 157 -40.31 -7.91 -14.34
C HIS A 157 -40.46 -7.29 -12.93
N GLU A 158 -39.94 -7.93 -11.88
CA GLU A 158 -39.95 -7.37 -10.52
C GLU A 158 -38.97 -6.18 -10.42
N LYS A 159 -37.79 -6.31 -11.06
CA LYS A 159 -36.81 -5.23 -11.17
C LYS A 159 -37.39 -4.03 -11.92
N GLU A 160 -38.06 -4.27 -13.04
CA GLU A 160 -38.74 -3.25 -13.83
C GLU A 160 -39.87 -2.56 -13.04
N ALA A 161 -40.65 -3.32 -12.26
CA ALA A 161 -41.69 -2.78 -11.40
C ALA A 161 -41.13 -1.84 -10.32
N GLU A 162 -40.03 -2.21 -9.66
CA GLU A 162 -39.38 -1.35 -8.66
C GLU A 162 -38.75 -0.11 -9.32
N ILE A 163 -38.14 -0.24 -10.50
CA ILE A 163 -37.63 0.91 -11.28
C ILE A 163 -38.76 1.88 -11.60
N MET A 164 -39.92 1.38 -12.06
CA MET A 164 -41.08 2.23 -12.34
C MET A 164 -41.59 2.95 -11.09
N LYS A 165 -41.62 2.26 -9.94
CA LYS A 165 -42.00 2.83 -8.65
C LYS A 165 -41.03 3.93 -8.20
N LEU A 166 -39.73 3.69 -8.31
CA LEU A 166 -38.69 4.68 -7.98
C LEU A 166 -38.77 5.90 -8.91
N ARG A 167 -38.95 5.71 -10.22
CA ARG A 167 -39.14 6.81 -11.17
C ARG A 167 -40.37 7.64 -10.85
N ARG A 168 -41.49 7.01 -10.45
CA ARG A 168 -42.69 7.73 -10.02
C ARG A 168 -42.45 8.55 -8.76
N ALA A 169 -41.75 7.99 -7.78
CA ALA A 169 -41.40 8.68 -6.54
C ALA A 169 -40.46 9.87 -6.79
N MET A 170 -39.48 9.72 -7.69
CA MET A 170 -38.59 10.80 -8.11
C MET A 170 -39.36 11.94 -8.78
N LYS A 171 -40.24 11.62 -9.73
CA LYS A 171 -41.08 12.61 -10.40
C LYS A 171 -41.98 13.38 -9.42
N GLU A 172 -42.51 12.69 -8.41
CA GLU A 172 -43.32 13.35 -7.37
C GLU A 172 -42.48 14.26 -6.49
N LYS A 173 -41.25 13.84 -6.11
CA LYS A 173 -40.32 14.71 -5.39
C LYS A 173 -39.95 15.95 -6.19
N GLU A 174 -39.68 15.81 -7.49
CA GLU A 174 -39.41 16.94 -8.39
C GLU A 174 -40.60 17.89 -8.48
N ARG A 175 -41.83 17.36 -8.59
CA ARG A 175 -43.06 18.16 -8.57
C ARG A 175 -43.19 18.95 -7.26
N LEU A 176 -43.00 18.30 -6.12
CA LEU A 176 -43.04 18.96 -4.82
C LEU A 176 -41.94 20.01 -4.68
N HIS A 177 -40.72 19.72 -5.16
CA HIS A 177 -39.62 20.68 -5.18
C HIS A 177 -39.96 21.92 -6.01
N ALA A 178 -40.47 21.73 -7.23
CA ALA A 178 -40.87 22.83 -8.10
C ALA A 178 -41.97 23.68 -7.46
N THR A 179 -42.95 23.06 -6.80
CA THR A 179 -43.96 23.83 -6.04
C THR A 179 -43.29 24.63 -4.93
N ARG A 180 -42.45 24.01 -4.10
CA ARG A 180 -41.74 24.68 -3.00
C ARG A 180 -40.93 25.88 -3.48
N GLU A 181 -40.21 25.76 -4.60
CA GLU A 181 -39.47 26.88 -5.18
C GLU A 181 -40.38 28.06 -5.54
N VAL A 182 -41.55 27.80 -6.15
CA VAL A 182 -42.51 28.86 -6.49
C VAL A 182 -43.02 29.55 -5.23
N TRP A 183 -43.34 28.79 -4.17
CA TRP A 183 -43.73 29.38 -2.88
C TRP A 183 -42.59 30.21 -2.27
N CYS A 184 -41.35 29.73 -2.32
CA CYS A 184 -40.20 30.48 -1.83
C CYS A 184 -40.00 31.79 -2.62
N ARG A 185 -40.12 31.77 -3.94
CA ARG A 185 -40.02 32.97 -4.80
C ARG A 185 -41.15 33.96 -4.49
N SER A 186 -42.40 33.48 -4.39
CA SER A 186 -43.54 34.35 -4.05
C SER A 186 -43.37 35.00 -2.68
N LEU A 187 -42.85 34.24 -1.69
CA LEU A 187 -42.60 34.78 -0.36
C LEU A 187 -41.47 35.81 -0.37
N THR A 188 -40.40 35.59 -1.16
CA THR A 188 -39.34 36.59 -1.30
C THR A 188 -39.88 37.86 -1.94
N ASP A 189 -40.67 37.76 -3.01
CA ASP A 189 -41.26 38.91 -3.70
C ASP A 189 -42.18 39.71 -2.76
N GLU A 190 -43.02 39.04 -1.97
CA GLU A 190 -43.87 39.71 -0.98
C GLU A 190 -43.05 40.40 0.11
N THR A 191 -41.95 39.79 0.58
CA THR A 191 -41.07 40.45 1.56
C THR A 191 -40.37 41.67 0.97
N GLU A 192 -39.97 41.64 -0.30
CA GLU A 192 -39.36 42.77 -0.99
C GLU A 192 -40.37 43.89 -1.20
N GLU A 193 -41.60 43.58 -1.60
CA GLU A 193 -42.68 44.56 -1.71
C GLU A 193 -43.00 45.21 -0.36
N LEU A 194 -43.10 44.42 0.71
CA LEU A 194 -43.32 44.95 2.05
C LEU A 194 -42.16 45.85 2.51
N ARG A 195 -40.90 45.48 2.23
CA ARG A 195 -39.73 46.34 2.50
C ARG A 195 -39.79 47.64 1.70
N ALA A 196 -40.17 47.59 0.43
CA ALA A 196 -40.30 48.77 -0.42
C ALA A 196 -41.41 49.71 0.09
N ARG A 197 -42.57 49.16 0.49
CA ARG A 197 -43.66 49.93 1.11
C ARG A 197 -43.22 50.57 2.42
N LEU A 198 -42.57 49.81 3.31
CA LEU A 198 -42.03 50.33 4.56
C LEU A 198 -41.01 51.45 4.33
N ALA A 199 -40.08 51.28 3.38
CA ALA A 199 -39.12 52.32 3.01
C ALA A 199 -39.83 53.58 2.45
N GLY A 200 -40.89 53.40 1.66
CA GLY A 200 -41.74 54.50 1.18
C GLY A 200 -42.42 55.25 2.34
N THR A 201 -43.01 54.52 3.29
CA THR A 201 -43.63 55.14 4.48
C THR A 201 -42.59 55.84 5.36
N ALA A 202 -41.40 55.26 5.54
CA ALA A 202 -40.32 55.88 6.30
C ALA A 202 -39.86 57.20 5.65
N LYS A 203 -39.72 57.25 4.32
CA LYS A 203 -39.42 58.49 3.58
C LYS A 203 -40.51 59.54 3.77
N MET A 204 -41.78 59.15 3.72
CA MET A 204 -42.91 60.06 3.98
C MET A 204 -42.85 60.60 5.42
N CYS A 205 -42.61 59.76 6.42
CA CYS A 205 -42.45 60.19 7.80
C CYS A 205 -41.26 61.14 7.97
N GLN A 206 -40.12 60.89 7.31
CA GLN A 206 -38.95 61.78 7.30
C GLN A 206 -39.31 63.15 6.69
N GLN A 207 -40.02 63.18 5.56
CA GLN A 207 -40.48 64.43 4.94
C GLN A 207 -41.42 65.22 5.87
N LEU A 208 -42.36 64.53 6.53
CA LEU A 208 -43.25 65.17 7.50
C LEU A 208 -42.48 65.71 8.71
N ALA A 209 -41.47 65.00 9.21
CA ALA A 209 -40.61 65.47 10.29
C ALA A 209 -39.84 66.75 9.88
N LEU A 210 -39.23 66.76 8.68
CA LEU A 210 -38.55 67.95 8.14
C LEU A 210 -39.51 69.14 7.99
N GLN A 211 -40.72 68.92 7.48
CA GLN A 211 -41.73 69.98 7.37
C GLN A 211 -42.18 70.52 8.73
N LEU A 212 -42.20 69.70 9.78
CA LEU A 212 -42.50 70.14 11.14
C LEU A 212 -41.33 70.91 11.76
N GLU A 213 -40.10 70.46 11.54
CA GLU A 213 -38.87 71.14 11.96
C GLU A 213 -38.71 72.49 11.25
N GLU A 214 -39.02 72.62 9.96
CA GLU A 214 -39.00 73.90 9.23
C GLU A 214 -40.12 74.88 9.65
N LYS A 215 -41.24 74.36 10.17
CA LYS A 215 -42.35 75.17 10.69
C LYS A 215 -42.17 75.62 12.14
N GLN A 216 -41.31 74.96 12.93
CA GLN A 216 -40.98 75.39 14.29
C GLN A 216 -40.20 76.72 14.40
N PRO A 217 -39.18 77.05 13.56
CA PRO A 217 -38.49 78.33 13.66
C PRO A 217 -39.36 79.50 13.20
N LYS A 218 -40.41 79.26 12.40
CA LYS A 218 -41.35 80.30 11.94
C LYS A 218 -42.54 80.55 12.88
N ARG A 219 -42.85 79.65 13.82
CA ARG A 219 -43.90 79.91 14.85
C ARG A 219 -43.40 80.74 16.05
N GLN A 220 -42.09 81.00 16.16
CA GLN A 220 -41.58 82.02 17.08
C GLN A 220 -41.56 83.44 16.48
N HIS A 221 -41.83 83.60 15.17
CA HIS A 221 -41.92 84.91 14.54
C HIS A 221 -43.12 85.03 13.57
N SER A 222 -44.11 85.76 14.06
CA SER A 222 -45.13 86.53 13.32
C SER A 222 -46.42 85.82 12.87
N ALA A 223 -47.51 86.37 13.42
CA ALA A 223 -48.89 86.29 12.95
C ALA A 223 -49.15 87.20 11.73
N LEU A 224 -50.39 87.11 11.21
CA LEU A 224 -51.11 87.97 10.24
C LEU A 224 -51.02 87.51 8.76
N GLU A 225 -52.14 87.03 8.19
CA GLU A 225 -53.03 87.71 7.19
C GLU A 225 -52.61 87.31 5.75
N GLU A 226 -53.39 87.25 4.66
CA GLU A 226 -54.78 87.54 4.29
C GLU A 226 -55.05 86.96 2.86
N GLN A 227 -56.32 86.72 2.52
CA GLN A 227 -57.06 86.94 1.25
C GLN A 227 -56.51 86.49 -0.14
N VAL A 228 -57.27 85.64 -0.88
CA VAL A 228 -58.24 85.90 -1.99
C VAL A 228 -57.62 86.27 -3.36
N SER A 229 -57.92 85.52 -4.43
CA SER A 229 -58.54 86.04 -5.68
C SER A 229 -58.78 85.00 -6.79
N THR A 230 -59.94 85.20 -7.41
CA THR A 230 -60.63 84.69 -8.61
C THR A 230 -59.83 84.63 -9.92
N GLU A 231 -60.28 83.80 -10.88
CA GLU A 231 -60.61 84.22 -12.27
C GLU A 231 -61.19 83.07 -13.14
N GLN A 232 -62.18 83.41 -13.97
CA GLN A 232 -62.79 82.63 -15.07
C GLN A 232 -62.83 83.59 -16.29
N PRO A 233 -62.72 83.15 -17.57
CA PRO A 233 -63.97 82.90 -18.34
C PRO A 233 -63.90 81.97 -19.60
N ASN A 234 -65.07 81.41 -19.94
CA ASN A 234 -65.69 81.06 -21.25
C ASN A 234 -64.89 80.71 -22.52
N LYS A 235 -65.19 79.53 -23.12
CA LYS A 235 -65.56 79.33 -24.55
C LYS A 235 -66.53 78.13 -24.72
N LEU A 236 -67.68 78.38 -25.34
CA LEU A 236 -68.60 77.38 -25.90
C LEU A 236 -68.43 77.33 -27.43
N ASN A 237 -68.68 76.15 -28.00
CA ASN A 237 -68.69 75.72 -29.42
C ASN A 237 -67.43 75.04 -29.96
N GLU A 238 -67.32 73.73 -29.69
CA GLU A 238 -66.78 72.70 -30.60
C GLU A 238 -67.30 71.33 -30.13
N MET A 239 -68.63 71.16 -30.16
CA MET A 239 -69.30 69.90 -29.89
C MET A 239 -69.46 69.21 -31.25
N ASP A 240 -68.89 68.00 -31.42
CA ASP A 240 -69.41 66.89 -32.26
C ASP A 240 -68.38 65.90 -32.83
N PHE A 241 -67.07 66.02 -32.57
CA PHE A 241 -66.11 64.94 -32.91
C PHE A 241 -65.31 64.39 -31.73
N SER A 242 -64.94 65.22 -30.74
CA SER A 242 -64.17 64.79 -29.57
C SER A 242 -65.02 63.98 -28.57
N ASP A 243 -66.26 64.42 -28.32
CA ASP A 243 -67.19 63.69 -27.45
C ASP A 243 -67.67 62.39 -28.09
N ALA A 244 -67.88 62.36 -29.41
CA ALA A 244 -68.24 61.13 -30.13
C ALA A 244 -67.11 60.09 -30.09
N ALA A 245 -65.85 60.50 -30.25
CA ALA A 245 -64.70 59.61 -30.12
C ALA A 245 -64.49 59.13 -28.66
N THR A 246 -64.72 60.01 -27.68
CA THR A 246 -64.62 59.67 -26.26
C THR A 246 -65.75 58.72 -25.83
N LEU A 247 -66.98 58.96 -26.31
CA LEU A 247 -68.13 58.06 -26.13
C LEU A 247 -67.91 56.73 -26.83
N GLN A 248 -67.34 56.72 -28.04
CA GLN A 248 -67.01 55.50 -28.77
C GLN A 248 -65.93 54.69 -28.04
N ALA A 249 -64.89 55.35 -27.50
CA ALA A 249 -63.87 54.69 -26.69
C ALA A 249 -64.44 54.13 -25.37
N ALA A 250 -65.34 54.86 -24.71
CA ALA A 250 -66.06 54.38 -23.54
C ALA A 250 -66.97 53.19 -23.87
N ASN A 251 -67.64 53.22 -25.04
CA ASN A 251 -68.48 52.13 -25.52
C ASN A 251 -67.64 50.88 -25.85
N CYS A 252 -66.47 51.03 -26.49
CA CYS A 252 -65.53 49.93 -26.69
C CYS A 252 -65.08 49.31 -25.36
N LYS A 253 -64.72 50.12 -24.35
CA LYS A 253 -64.36 49.63 -23.01
C LYS A 253 -65.52 48.88 -22.34
N LEU A 254 -66.74 49.42 -22.39
CA LEU A 254 -67.93 48.76 -21.85
C LEU A 254 -68.27 47.46 -22.57
N VAL A 255 -68.00 47.36 -23.87
CA VAL A 255 -68.17 46.13 -24.65
C VAL A 255 -67.11 45.08 -24.26
N GLU A 256 -65.86 45.48 -24.06
CA GLU A 256 -64.78 44.61 -23.57
C GLU A 256 -65.06 44.13 -22.14
N GLU A 257 -65.48 45.03 -21.26
CA GLU A 257 -65.88 44.69 -19.89
C GLU A 257 -67.10 43.76 -19.87
N ASN A 258 -68.11 44.01 -20.71
CA ASN A 258 -69.24 43.09 -20.86
C ASN A 258 -68.81 41.71 -21.35
N ARG A 259 -67.86 41.65 -22.29
CA ARG A 259 -67.29 40.38 -22.76
C ARG A 259 -66.57 39.66 -21.62
N ALA A 260 -65.73 40.36 -20.87
CA ALA A 260 -65.00 39.79 -19.73
C ALA A 260 -65.96 39.32 -18.61
N LEU A 261 -67.05 40.04 -18.36
CA LEU A 261 -68.09 39.63 -17.41
C LEU A 261 -68.84 38.38 -17.89
N LYS A 262 -69.13 38.27 -19.18
CA LYS A 262 -69.74 37.06 -19.76
C LYS A 262 -68.81 35.85 -19.63
N GLU A 263 -67.51 36.02 -19.90
CA GLU A 263 -66.52 34.95 -19.73
C GLU A 263 -66.40 34.52 -18.25
N LYS A 264 -66.42 35.47 -17.31
CA LYS A 264 -66.47 35.18 -15.85
C LYS A 264 -67.77 34.49 -15.44
N ALA A 265 -68.91 34.88 -16.00
CA ALA A 265 -70.19 34.24 -15.73
C ALA A 265 -70.19 32.78 -16.16
N ILE A 266 -69.73 32.49 -17.39
CA ILE A 266 -69.56 31.11 -17.89
C ILE A 266 -68.62 30.32 -16.98
N TYR A 267 -67.50 30.89 -16.54
CA TYR A 267 -66.57 30.22 -15.64
C TYR A 267 -67.21 29.87 -14.28
N VAL A 268 -68.01 30.77 -13.70
CA VAL A 268 -68.73 30.51 -12.45
C VAL A 268 -69.83 29.47 -12.65
N GLU A 269 -70.54 29.50 -13.78
CA GLU A 269 -71.52 28.48 -14.15
C GLU A 269 -70.89 27.09 -14.27
N ASP A 270 -69.72 26.99 -14.92
CA ASP A 270 -68.94 25.75 -15.01
C ASP A 270 -68.46 25.25 -13.64
N LEU A 271 -68.02 26.16 -12.77
CA LEU A 271 -67.60 25.82 -11.42
C LEU A 271 -68.80 25.34 -10.58
N ASN A 272 -69.94 26.00 -10.73
CA ASN A 272 -71.18 25.61 -10.07
C ASN A 272 -71.66 24.23 -10.55
N ALA A 273 -71.59 23.96 -11.86
CA ALA A 273 -71.90 22.64 -12.42
C ALA A 273 -70.97 21.55 -11.87
N LYS A 274 -69.67 21.83 -11.71
CA LYS A 274 -68.72 20.91 -11.06
C LYS A 274 -69.06 20.68 -9.59
N TRP A 275 -69.42 21.73 -8.86
CA TRP A 275 -69.79 21.65 -7.46
C TRP A 275 -71.09 20.84 -7.27
N GLN A 276 -72.10 21.07 -8.11
CA GLN A 276 -73.34 20.30 -8.12
C GLN A 276 -73.10 18.80 -8.39
N ARG A 277 -72.20 18.46 -9.32
CA ARG A 277 -71.80 17.05 -9.56
C ARG A 277 -71.10 16.44 -8.35
N TYR A 278 -70.19 17.18 -7.72
CA TYR A 278 -69.53 16.73 -6.50
C TYR A 278 -70.53 16.51 -5.37
N ASP A 279 -71.45 17.44 -5.16
CA ASP A 279 -72.45 17.34 -4.11
C ASP A 279 -73.43 16.18 -4.37
N SER A 280 -73.86 15.99 -5.61
CA SER A 280 -74.68 14.83 -6.01
C SER A 280 -73.94 13.50 -5.76
N SER A 281 -72.68 13.40 -6.18
CA SER A 281 -71.85 12.21 -5.95
C SER A 281 -71.59 11.96 -4.46
N ARG A 282 -71.39 13.02 -3.68
CA ARG A 282 -71.25 12.97 -2.22
C ARG A 282 -72.56 12.48 -1.57
N GLU A 283 -73.71 12.99 -2.00
CA GLU A 283 -75.00 12.51 -1.51
C GLU A 283 -75.24 11.04 -1.85
N GLU A 284 -74.90 10.60 -3.06
CA GLU A 284 -74.99 9.20 -3.47
C GLU A 284 -74.09 8.30 -2.62
N TYR A 285 -72.85 8.74 -2.36
CA TYR A 285 -71.94 8.04 -1.47
C TYR A 285 -72.49 7.94 -0.04
N ILE A 286 -73.03 9.04 0.49
CA ILE A 286 -73.68 9.08 1.80
C ILE A 286 -74.92 8.16 1.83
N LYS A 287 -75.75 8.15 0.79
CA LYS A 287 -76.90 7.24 0.64
C LYS A 287 -76.43 5.78 0.59
N GLY A 288 -75.29 5.51 -0.06
CA GLY A 288 -74.63 4.21 -0.09
C GLY A 288 -74.21 3.74 1.31
N ILE A 289 -73.51 4.59 2.07
CA ILE A 289 -73.13 4.31 3.45
C ILE A 289 -74.38 4.06 4.32
N HIS A 290 -75.41 4.91 4.24
CA HIS A 290 -76.63 4.71 5.02
C HIS A 290 -77.33 3.40 4.69
N SER A 291 -77.28 2.97 3.44
CA SER A 291 -77.85 1.69 3.01
C SER A 291 -77.04 0.51 3.54
N GLN A 292 -75.71 0.58 3.49
CA GLN A 292 -74.81 -0.40 4.10
C GLN A 292 -75.01 -0.48 5.62
N LEU A 293 -75.19 0.67 6.28
CA LEU A 293 -75.40 0.75 7.72
C LEU A 293 -76.77 0.16 8.11
N ARG A 294 -77.82 0.42 7.31
CA ARG A 294 -79.12 -0.25 7.45
C ARG A 294 -79.02 -1.76 7.23
N GLU A 295 -78.26 -2.21 6.24
CA GLU A 295 -78.05 -3.64 5.96
C GLU A 295 -77.29 -4.34 7.09
N LEU A 296 -76.29 -3.68 7.69
CA LEU A 296 -75.61 -4.16 8.88
C LEU A 296 -76.54 -4.16 10.10
N GLN A 297 -77.36 -3.13 10.26
CA GLN A 297 -78.36 -3.07 11.34
C GLN A 297 -79.44 -4.13 11.22
N THR A 298 -79.90 -4.47 10.01
CA THR A 298 -80.83 -5.58 9.80
C THR A 298 -80.18 -6.93 10.01
N LYS A 299 -78.91 -7.12 9.60
CA LYS A 299 -78.12 -8.33 9.92
C LYS A 299 -77.92 -8.50 11.43
N VAL A 300 -77.64 -7.43 12.15
CA VAL A 300 -77.53 -7.41 13.63
C VAL A 300 -78.90 -7.59 14.30
N GLY A 301 -79.97 -7.03 13.73
CA GLY A 301 -81.35 -7.20 14.19
C GLY A 301 -81.86 -8.64 14.02
N GLN A 302 -81.49 -9.32 12.93
CA GLN A 302 -81.78 -10.75 12.70
C GLN A 302 -80.95 -11.65 13.63
N GLN A 303 -79.74 -11.25 14.03
CA GLN A 303 -78.92 -11.99 15.01
C GLN A 303 -79.34 -11.79 16.48
N LYS A 304 -80.14 -10.77 16.80
CA LYS A 304 -80.71 -10.60 18.15
C LYS A 304 -81.79 -11.64 18.52
N GLY A 305 -82.14 -12.54 17.60
CA GLY A 305 -82.96 -13.71 17.90
C GLY A 305 -82.24 -14.79 18.71
N PHE A 306 -80.91 -14.95 18.59
CA PHE A 306 -80.15 -15.94 19.35
C PHE A 306 -78.67 -15.53 19.53
N SER A 307 -78.28 -15.20 20.76
CA SER A 307 -76.90 -15.34 21.31
C SER A 307 -75.71 -14.60 20.66
N ALA A 308 -75.85 -13.37 20.16
CA ALA A 308 -74.73 -12.63 19.50
C ALA A 308 -74.13 -11.44 20.28
N VAL A 309 -74.37 -11.30 21.60
CA VAL A 309 -73.89 -10.13 22.37
C VAL A 309 -72.45 -10.29 22.93
N ALA A 310 -71.89 -11.50 22.95
CA ALA A 310 -70.56 -11.76 23.54
C ALA A 310 -69.36 -11.62 22.57
N ALA A 311 -69.55 -11.75 21.25
CA ALA A 311 -68.41 -11.93 20.31
C ALA A 311 -67.75 -10.63 19.80
N ALA A 312 -68.40 -9.47 19.92
CA ALA A 312 -67.89 -8.19 19.42
C ALA A 312 -66.71 -7.61 20.22
N PRO A 313 -66.72 -7.58 21.58
CA PRO A 313 -65.57 -7.13 22.36
C PRO A 313 -64.37 -8.07 22.21
N ASP A 314 -64.61 -9.38 22.12
CA ASP A 314 -63.55 -10.38 21.95
C ASP A 314 -62.82 -10.23 20.60
N MET A 315 -63.52 -9.89 19.51
CA MET A 315 -62.90 -9.58 18.22
C MET A 315 -62.00 -8.34 18.27
N LEU A 316 -62.45 -7.29 18.96
CA LEU A 316 -61.65 -6.07 19.16
C LEU A 316 -60.41 -6.36 20.02
N GLN A 317 -60.55 -7.18 21.07
CA GLN A 317 -59.45 -7.64 21.89
C GLN A 317 -58.42 -8.43 21.06
N HIS A 318 -58.89 -9.32 20.18
CA HIS A 318 -58.01 -10.09 19.28
C HIS A 318 -57.29 -9.19 18.26
N GLU A 319 -57.96 -8.18 17.71
CA GLU A 319 -57.31 -7.25 16.78
C GLU A 319 -56.29 -6.35 17.50
N ILE A 320 -56.58 -5.90 18.73
CA ILE A 320 -55.59 -5.17 19.56
C ILE A 320 -54.35 -6.03 19.80
N LEU A 321 -54.52 -7.32 20.12
CA LEU A 321 -53.39 -8.25 20.29
C LEU A 321 -52.61 -8.46 18.99
N ARG A 322 -53.31 -8.57 17.85
CA ARG A 322 -52.68 -8.70 16.53
C ARG A 322 -51.85 -7.46 16.18
N LEU A 323 -52.43 -6.28 16.36
CA LEU A 323 -51.77 -4.99 16.11
C LEU A 323 -50.59 -4.77 17.04
N ASN A 324 -50.71 -5.12 18.33
CA ASN A 324 -49.60 -5.05 19.28
C ASN A 324 -48.45 -5.99 18.92
N ARG A 325 -48.76 -7.21 18.44
CA ARG A 325 -47.74 -8.15 17.93
C ARG A 325 -47.03 -7.56 16.71
N LEU A 326 -47.80 -7.06 15.74
CA LEU A 326 -47.27 -6.45 14.53
C LEU A 326 -46.42 -5.20 14.85
N LEU A 327 -46.86 -4.36 15.79
CA LEU A 327 -46.10 -3.21 16.26
C LEU A 327 -44.79 -3.64 16.91
N GLY A 328 -44.81 -4.67 17.76
CA GLY A 328 -43.61 -5.24 18.37
C GLY A 328 -42.62 -5.79 17.34
N GLU A 329 -43.12 -6.44 16.28
CA GLU A 329 -42.29 -6.89 15.15
C GLU A 329 -41.69 -5.70 14.38
N LYS A 330 -42.48 -4.65 14.13
CA LYS A 330 -41.97 -3.43 13.46
C LYS A 330 -40.94 -2.68 14.30
N ILE A 331 -41.11 -2.60 15.62
CA ILE A 331 -40.12 -1.99 16.51
C ILE A 331 -38.81 -2.79 16.48
N LYS A 332 -38.88 -4.12 16.56
CA LYS A 332 -37.68 -4.98 16.45
C LYS A 332 -36.97 -4.82 15.11
N GLU A 333 -37.74 -4.70 14.03
CA GLU A 333 -37.21 -4.44 12.71
C GLU A 333 -36.54 -3.07 12.61
N CYS A 334 -37.13 -2.02 13.21
CA CYS A 334 -36.51 -0.70 13.31
C CYS A 334 -35.18 -0.75 14.09
N SER A 335 -35.12 -1.46 15.23
CA SER A 335 -33.88 -1.63 15.98
C SER A 335 -32.81 -2.39 15.19
N ARG A 336 -33.21 -3.37 14.39
CA ARG A 336 -32.29 -4.11 13.49
C ARG A 336 -31.72 -3.20 12.41
N LEU A 337 -32.56 -2.39 11.77
CA LEU A 337 -32.13 -1.42 10.75
C LEU A 337 -31.25 -0.32 11.32
N GLU A 338 -31.53 0.14 12.54
CA GLU A 338 -30.69 1.08 13.27
C GLU A 338 -29.30 0.52 13.52
N GLY A 339 -29.19 -0.72 14.02
CA GLY A 339 -27.89 -1.39 14.17
C GLY A 339 -27.13 -1.58 12.84
N GLN A 340 -27.85 -1.82 11.73
CA GLN A 340 -27.25 -1.89 10.40
C GLN A 340 -26.74 -0.52 9.92
N ARG A 341 -27.50 0.55 10.15
CA ARG A 341 -27.10 1.92 9.82
C ARG A 341 -25.84 2.31 10.59
N ASP A 342 -25.81 2.06 11.89
CA ASP A 342 -24.69 2.40 12.75
C ASP A 342 -23.43 1.58 12.37
N GLY A 343 -23.61 0.31 11.98
CA GLY A 343 -22.55 -0.52 11.42
C GLY A 343 -21.97 0.03 10.12
N LEU A 344 -22.83 0.44 9.17
CA LEU A 344 -22.42 1.05 7.91
C LEU A 344 -21.73 2.41 8.11
N GLU A 345 -22.21 3.20 9.08
CA GLU A 345 -21.60 4.49 9.41
C GLU A 345 -20.20 4.32 10.00
N LYS A 346 -20.02 3.32 10.86
CA LYS A 346 -18.70 2.95 11.39
C LYS A 346 -17.75 2.47 10.30
N GLU A 347 -18.21 1.57 9.42
CA GLU A 347 -17.41 1.09 8.28
C GLU A 347 -17.00 2.25 7.36
N LYS A 348 -17.93 3.18 7.07
CA LYS A 348 -17.63 4.39 6.30
C LYS A 348 -16.57 5.26 6.99
N SER A 349 -16.63 5.41 8.31
CA SER A 349 -15.62 6.14 9.09
C SER A 349 -14.25 5.44 9.05
N ASP A 350 -14.21 4.11 9.16
CA ASP A 350 -12.98 3.32 9.07
C ASP A 350 -12.33 3.46 7.68
N VAL A 351 -13.12 3.36 6.61
CA VAL A 351 -12.65 3.55 5.23
C VAL A 351 -12.14 4.96 5.01
N GLN A 352 -12.81 5.97 5.58
CA GLN A 352 -12.37 7.36 5.47
C GLN A 352 -11.02 7.60 6.16
N ARG A 353 -10.84 7.05 7.37
CA ARG A 353 -9.54 7.10 8.07
C ARG A 353 -8.44 6.38 7.29
N ALA A 354 -8.73 5.22 6.70
CA ALA A 354 -7.75 4.52 5.88
C ALA A 354 -7.33 5.36 4.66
N ARG A 355 -8.29 6.02 4.00
CA ARG A 355 -8.02 6.94 2.88
C ARG A 355 -7.17 8.14 3.30
N GLU A 356 -7.37 8.68 4.49
CA GLU A 356 -6.57 9.79 5.02
C GLU A 356 -5.11 9.38 5.22
N VAL A 357 -4.88 8.20 5.79
CA VAL A 357 -3.52 7.65 5.95
C VAL A 357 -2.86 7.39 4.59
N ASP A 358 -3.59 6.83 3.63
CA ASP A 358 -3.09 6.60 2.28
C ASP A 358 -2.78 7.93 1.55
N TRP A 359 -3.61 8.96 1.78
CA TRP A 359 -3.38 10.30 1.24
C TRP A 359 -2.09 10.91 1.79
N GLU A 360 -1.87 10.85 3.11
CA GLU A 360 -0.63 11.33 3.73
C GLU A 360 0.60 10.60 3.19
N ARG A 361 0.51 9.28 3.03
CA ARG A 361 1.59 8.46 2.44
C ARG A 361 1.86 8.86 0.99
N MET A 362 0.81 9.08 0.20
CA MET A 362 0.94 9.54 -1.19
C MET A 362 1.62 10.90 -1.27
N GLN A 363 1.22 11.86 -0.44
CA GLN A 363 1.83 13.18 -0.36
C GLN A 363 3.32 13.12 0.02
N MET A 364 3.70 12.26 0.97
CA MET A 364 5.11 12.06 1.30
C MET A 364 5.91 11.48 0.14
N LEU A 365 5.36 10.50 -0.58
CA LEU A 365 6.00 9.92 -1.76
C LEU A 365 6.13 10.95 -2.89
N GLU A 366 5.12 11.77 -3.12
CA GLU A 366 5.17 12.88 -4.08
C GLU A 366 6.29 13.86 -3.71
N HIS A 367 6.38 14.25 -2.44
CA HIS A 367 7.46 15.13 -1.98
C HIS A 367 8.83 14.50 -2.15
N GLN A 368 8.99 13.21 -1.85
CA GLN A 368 10.23 12.49 -2.06
C GLN A 368 10.63 12.46 -3.55
N VAL A 369 9.67 12.21 -4.44
CA VAL A 369 9.91 12.24 -5.89
C VAL A 369 10.33 13.64 -6.35
N MET A 370 9.71 14.70 -5.81
CA MET A 370 10.13 16.07 -6.12
C MET A 370 11.58 16.34 -5.68
N VAL A 371 11.92 16.01 -4.43
CA VAL A 371 13.29 16.21 -3.92
C VAL A 371 14.30 15.45 -4.75
N TYR A 372 14.05 14.16 -5.07
CA TYR A 372 14.96 13.40 -5.92
C TYR A 372 15.06 13.97 -7.33
N THR A 373 13.96 14.47 -7.89
CA THR A 373 13.98 15.11 -9.19
C THR A 373 14.88 16.34 -9.18
N ASP A 374 14.80 17.15 -8.12
CA ASP A 374 15.65 18.33 -7.96
C ASP A 374 17.11 17.94 -7.74
N ASP A 375 17.39 16.94 -6.90
CA ASP A 375 18.75 16.41 -6.67
C ASP A 375 19.39 15.94 -7.98
N PHE A 376 18.67 15.17 -8.80
CA PHE A 376 19.18 14.72 -10.11
C PHE A 376 19.37 15.88 -11.11
N ARG A 377 18.58 16.96 -10.99
CA ARG A 377 18.76 18.16 -11.81
C ARG A 377 19.99 18.95 -11.37
N SER A 378 20.16 19.17 -10.07
CA SER A 378 21.34 19.89 -9.55
C SER A 378 22.62 19.11 -9.81
N GLU A 379 22.59 17.79 -9.65
CA GLU A 379 23.73 16.91 -9.90
C GLU A 379 24.15 16.94 -11.38
N ARG A 380 23.17 16.92 -12.30
CA ARG A 380 23.45 17.12 -13.74
C ARG A 380 24.07 18.48 -14.01
N ALA A 381 23.52 19.55 -13.42
CA ALA A 381 24.07 20.90 -13.57
C ALA A 381 25.51 21.00 -13.02
N ASP A 382 25.80 20.31 -11.91
CA ASP A 382 27.15 20.22 -11.35
C ASP A 382 28.11 19.49 -12.28
N ARG A 383 27.67 18.36 -12.87
CA ARG A 383 28.45 17.64 -13.89
C ARG A 383 28.75 18.51 -15.10
N GLU A 384 27.76 19.24 -15.61
CA GLU A 384 27.94 20.15 -16.75
C GLU A 384 28.95 21.26 -16.41
N ARG A 385 28.85 21.88 -15.23
CA ARG A 385 29.83 22.87 -14.76
C ARG A 385 31.24 22.29 -14.65
N ALA A 386 31.37 21.09 -14.09
CA ALA A 386 32.67 20.41 -14.00
C ALA A 386 33.24 20.11 -15.38
N GLN A 387 32.42 19.68 -16.34
CA GLN A 387 32.84 19.44 -17.72
C GLN A 387 33.29 20.74 -18.41
N SER A 388 32.54 21.83 -18.28
CA SER A 388 32.97 23.14 -18.80
C SER A 388 34.30 23.58 -18.21
N ARG A 389 34.50 23.40 -16.89
CA ARG A 389 35.78 23.75 -16.26
C ARG A 389 36.95 22.89 -16.74
N ILE A 390 36.70 21.60 -17.00
CA ILE A 390 37.72 20.72 -17.61
C ILE A 390 38.09 21.22 -19.00
N GLN A 391 37.10 21.56 -19.84
CA GLN A 391 37.35 22.09 -21.19
C GLN A 391 38.15 23.39 -21.15
N GLU A 392 37.80 24.33 -20.28
CA GLU A 392 38.56 25.57 -20.06
C GLU A 392 40.03 25.27 -19.68
N LEU A 393 40.25 24.34 -18.74
CA LEU A 393 41.60 23.96 -18.31
C LEU A 393 42.37 23.24 -19.42
N GLU A 394 41.72 22.43 -20.25
CA GLU A 394 42.32 21.80 -21.43
C GLU A 394 42.77 22.84 -22.46
N GLU A 395 41.96 23.87 -22.70
CA GLU A 395 42.31 25.01 -23.56
C GLU A 395 43.48 25.82 -22.99
N GLU A 396 43.47 26.12 -21.69
CA GLU A 396 44.59 26.77 -20.99
C GLU A 396 45.89 25.95 -21.11
N LEU A 397 45.81 24.62 -20.91
CA LEU A 397 46.95 23.72 -21.08
C LEU A 397 47.44 23.67 -22.53
N ALA A 398 46.55 23.67 -23.51
CA ALA A 398 46.91 23.70 -24.94
C ALA A 398 47.63 25.02 -25.28
N ASN A 399 47.13 26.15 -24.79
CA ASN A 399 47.75 27.45 -24.95
C ASN A 399 49.13 27.50 -24.30
N LEU A 400 49.27 27.01 -23.06
CA LEU A 400 50.55 26.93 -22.35
C LEU A 400 51.55 26.02 -23.08
N LYS A 401 51.11 24.85 -23.59
CA LYS A 401 51.95 23.97 -24.41
C LYS A 401 52.42 24.68 -25.68
N GLN A 402 51.55 25.40 -26.39
CA GLN A 402 51.95 26.17 -27.57
C GLN A 402 52.94 27.30 -27.22
N GLN A 403 52.74 27.98 -26.09
CA GLN A 403 53.68 29.00 -25.60
C GLN A 403 55.04 28.40 -25.26
N LEU A 404 55.09 27.21 -24.64
CA LEU A 404 56.33 26.49 -24.35
C LEU A 404 57.04 26.05 -25.62
N LEU A 405 56.31 25.51 -26.62
CA LEU A 405 56.86 25.17 -27.92
C LEU A 405 57.47 26.41 -28.61
N ARG A 406 56.76 27.54 -28.64
CA ARG A 406 57.29 28.81 -29.18
C ARG A 406 58.54 29.28 -28.43
N LYS A 407 58.58 29.17 -27.09
CA LYS A 407 59.76 29.52 -26.28
C LYS A 407 60.93 28.55 -26.50
N GLN A 408 60.66 27.29 -26.80
CA GLN A 408 61.67 26.30 -27.12
C GLN A 408 62.23 26.51 -28.53
N GLU A 409 61.38 26.83 -29.52
CA GLU A 409 61.81 27.20 -30.87
C GLU A 409 62.67 28.48 -30.85
N THR A 410 62.30 29.52 -30.09
CA THR A 410 63.15 30.72 -29.97
C THR A 410 64.47 30.43 -29.26
N ARG A 411 64.49 29.54 -28.24
CA ARG A 411 65.75 29.07 -27.63
C ARG A 411 66.59 28.24 -28.60
N ASN A 412 65.99 27.37 -29.41
CA ASN A 412 66.72 26.54 -30.38
C ASN A 412 67.24 27.38 -31.56
N SER A 413 66.49 28.39 -32.01
CA SER A 413 66.98 29.41 -32.95
C SER A 413 68.09 30.26 -32.35
N ALA A 414 68.06 30.56 -31.04
CA ALA A 414 69.16 31.23 -30.35
C ALA A 414 70.40 30.32 -30.19
N VAL A 415 70.24 29.00 -30.05
CA VAL A 415 71.34 28.02 -29.97
C VAL A 415 72.02 27.79 -31.34
N HIS A 416 71.33 28.01 -32.47
CA HIS A 416 71.97 28.01 -33.80
C HIS A 416 72.86 29.22 -34.08
N HIS A 417 72.91 30.22 -33.20
CA HIS A 417 73.76 31.41 -33.33
C HIS A 417 74.92 31.50 -32.34
N GLN A 418 75.18 30.50 -31.48
CA GLN A 418 76.35 30.54 -30.60
C GLN A 418 76.99 29.17 -30.36
N ALA A 419 78.26 29.08 -30.76
CA ALA A 419 79.20 28.00 -30.50
C ALA A 419 79.63 27.95 -29.00
N PRO A 420 80.24 26.84 -28.55
CA PRO A 420 80.16 26.35 -27.18
C PRO A 420 81.36 26.75 -26.32
N LEU A 421 81.13 26.95 -25.02
CA LEU A 421 82.05 26.82 -23.87
C LEU A 421 81.11 26.80 -22.65
N GLY A 422 81.16 25.90 -21.69
CA GLY A 422 82.30 25.20 -21.14
C GLY A 422 82.21 25.36 -19.62
N HIS A 423 81.76 24.30 -18.96
CA HIS A 423 82.25 23.83 -17.66
C HIS A 423 81.82 24.49 -16.33
N MET A 424 81.54 23.59 -15.37
CA MET A 424 81.58 23.72 -13.90
C MET A 424 80.39 24.38 -13.20
N ASN A 425 79.86 23.89 -12.07
CA ASN A 425 80.13 22.70 -11.25
C ASN A 425 78.87 22.47 -10.40
N MET A 426 78.48 21.21 -10.17
CA MET A 426 77.50 20.87 -9.14
C MET A 426 78.16 20.99 -7.76
N TYR A 427 77.58 21.79 -6.87
CA TYR A 427 77.67 21.54 -5.44
C TYR A 427 76.26 21.47 -4.86
N PHE A 428 75.95 20.28 -4.38
CA PHE A 428 74.79 19.92 -3.59
C PHE A 428 74.92 20.57 -2.20
N VAL A 429 73.92 21.34 -1.79
CA VAL A 429 73.73 21.79 -0.40
C VAL A 429 72.25 21.70 -0.08
N GLU A 430 71.90 20.82 0.85
CA GLU A 430 70.60 20.80 1.55
C GLU A 430 70.35 22.12 2.29
N PRO A 431 69.08 22.49 2.49
CA PRO A 431 68.75 23.21 3.71
C PRO A 431 67.55 22.58 4.43
N ASP A 432 67.79 22.31 5.70
CA ASP A 432 66.80 22.23 6.77
C ASP A 432 66.65 23.63 7.40
N GLY A 433 65.47 23.98 7.92
CA GLY A 433 65.28 25.20 8.72
C GLY A 433 64.09 26.08 8.36
N ALA A 434 63.15 26.15 9.29
CA ALA A 434 61.91 26.92 9.30
C ALA A 434 62.07 28.43 9.54
N GLU A 435 61.07 29.23 9.14
CA GLU A 435 60.49 30.42 9.83
C GLU A 435 59.37 31.01 8.92
N GLN A 436 58.10 31.05 9.32
CA GLN A 436 57.39 32.02 10.17
C GLN A 436 57.35 33.49 9.71
N LEU A 437 56.15 33.86 9.22
CA LEU A 437 55.32 35.03 9.58
C LEU A 437 55.42 36.38 8.83
N LEU A 438 54.21 36.97 8.78
CA LEU A 438 53.80 38.37 8.53
C LEU A 438 53.60 38.78 7.04
N GLY A 439 52.48 39.33 6.59
CA GLY A 439 51.23 39.73 7.24
C GLY A 439 50.35 40.62 6.34
N ASN A 440 49.03 40.58 6.61
CA ASN A 440 48.02 41.66 6.49
C ASN A 440 47.35 41.91 5.10
N VAL A 441 46.05 42.24 4.92
CA VAL A 441 44.98 42.87 5.75
C VAL A 441 43.55 42.43 5.29
N ALA A 442 42.65 42.26 6.28
CA ALA A 442 41.17 42.50 6.42
C ALA A 442 40.24 42.73 5.19
N ASN A 443 38.98 42.26 5.17
CA ASN A 443 37.86 42.65 6.05
C ASN A 443 36.75 41.57 6.08
N GLN A 444 36.31 41.10 7.27
CA GLN A 444 35.08 41.49 8.03
C GLN A 444 33.76 41.01 7.36
N SER A 445 32.80 40.32 7.99
CA SER A 445 32.34 40.37 9.39
C SER A 445 31.43 39.19 9.82
N ALA A 446 31.48 38.89 11.12
CA ALA A 446 30.39 38.49 12.04
C ALA A 446 29.77 37.07 11.94
N SER A 447 30.03 36.15 12.90
CA SER A 447 29.46 36.02 14.28
C SER A 447 28.14 35.23 14.26
N ASN A 448 27.85 34.20 15.07
CA ASN A 448 28.47 33.59 16.24
C ASN A 448 27.89 32.16 16.38
N ARG A 449 28.71 31.18 16.78
CA ARG A 449 28.28 29.99 17.54
C ARG A 449 28.91 30.07 18.93
N SER A 450 28.20 29.61 19.94
CA SER A 450 28.75 29.35 21.27
C SER A 450 29.01 27.85 21.46
N SER A 451 30.19 27.58 22.02
CA SER A 451 30.86 26.34 22.48
C SER A 451 30.13 25.70 23.69
N GLU A 452 30.32 24.46 24.19
CA GLU A 452 31.52 23.61 24.43
C GLU A 452 31.15 22.08 24.59
N PRO A 453 32.15 21.16 24.60
CA PRO A 453 32.08 19.67 24.83
C PRO A 453 32.56 19.28 26.28
N PRO A 454 33.00 18.05 26.71
CA PRO A 454 33.32 16.76 26.02
C PRO A 454 33.07 15.37 26.72
N ASP A 455 33.14 14.28 25.91
CA ASP A 455 33.72 12.90 26.08
C ASP A 455 33.43 11.95 27.28
N PRO A 456 33.81 10.62 27.28
CA PRO A 456 34.38 9.73 26.22
C PRO A 456 33.78 8.29 26.13
N ALA A 457 34.06 7.52 25.04
CA ALA A 457 34.64 6.16 25.12
C ALA A 457 34.70 5.35 23.78
N ARG A 458 35.94 5.01 23.41
CA ARG A 458 36.48 3.73 22.85
C ARG A 458 36.18 3.24 21.41
N ARG A 459 37.18 3.53 20.55
CA ARG A 459 38.05 2.66 19.71
C ARG A 459 37.75 1.15 19.61
N THR A 460 37.77 0.61 18.38
CA THR A 460 38.85 -0.23 17.74
C THR A 460 38.40 -0.65 16.32
N GLY A 461 39.09 -0.26 15.23
CA GLY A 461 40.01 -1.11 14.42
C GLY A 461 39.27 -1.96 13.37
N ALA A 462 39.60 -2.10 12.09
CA ALA A 462 40.77 -1.80 11.27
C ALA A 462 40.39 -1.82 9.77
N SER A 463 41.21 -1.18 8.93
CA SER A 463 41.10 -1.08 7.48
C SER A 463 41.11 -2.42 6.73
N ARG A 464 40.29 -2.52 5.67
CA ARG A 464 40.63 -3.22 4.40
C ARG A 464 39.84 -2.60 3.24
N GLY A 465 40.52 -2.39 2.12
CA GLY A 465 40.12 -1.49 1.03
C GLY A 465 39.05 -2.01 0.05
N PRO A 466 38.74 -1.19 -0.97
CA PRO A 466 37.63 -1.38 -1.90
C PRO A 466 38.07 -2.19 -3.12
N GLU A 467 37.92 -3.51 -3.08
CA GLU A 467 38.15 -4.35 -4.28
C GLU A 467 37.23 -5.58 -4.36
N LEU A 468 36.21 -5.69 -3.51
CA LEU A 468 35.25 -6.79 -3.50
C LEU A 468 33.85 -6.43 -4.00
N GLU A 469 33.55 -5.15 -4.24
CA GLU A 469 32.19 -4.71 -4.60
C GLU A 469 31.86 -4.79 -6.10
N ALA A 470 32.84 -5.11 -6.96
CA ALA A 470 32.60 -5.18 -8.41
C ALA A 470 32.17 -6.57 -8.94
N ARG A 471 31.93 -7.57 -8.07
CA ARG A 471 31.57 -8.95 -8.49
C ARG A 471 30.22 -9.47 -7.97
N LEU A 472 29.45 -8.67 -7.24
CA LEU A 472 28.16 -9.09 -6.65
C LEU A 472 26.93 -8.46 -7.32
N GLN A 473 27.07 -7.95 -8.54
CA GLN A 473 25.93 -7.57 -9.36
C GLN A 473 25.51 -8.77 -10.21
N GLY A 474 24.65 -9.60 -9.62
CA GLY A 474 23.98 -10.71 -10.30
C GLY A 474 24.20 -12.10 -9.71
N SER A 475 24.16 -12.23 -8.39
CA SER A 475 24.19 -13.53 -7.73
C SER A 475 23.12 -13.63 -6.65
N LEU A 476 22.23 -14.63 -6.75
CA LEU A 476 21.20 -14.94 -5.77
C LEU A 476 21.81 -15.67 -4.57
N GLN A 477 21.47 -15.26 -3.34
CA GLN A 477 22.01 -15.86 -2.12
C GLN A 477 20.90 -16.47 -1.26
N CYS A 478 21.14 -17.69 -0.75
CA CYS A 478 20.24 -18.31 0.21
C CYS A 478 20.34 -17.61 1.58
N PRO A 479 19.23 -17.12 2.16
CA PRO A 479 19.27 -16.36 3.41
C PRO A 479 19.63 -17.18 4.66
N LYS A 480 19.54 -18.52 4.60
CA LYS A 480 19.79 -19.40 5.77
C LYS A 480 21.21 -19.96 5.81
N CYS A 481 21.79 -20.34 4.66
CA CYS A 481 23.13 -20.91 4.59
C CYS A 481 24.16 -20.02 3.87
N LEU A 482 23.74 -18.86 3.36
CA LEU A 482 24.56 -17.87 2.66
C LEU A 482 25.27 -18.40 1.40
N ARG A 483 24.84 -19.55 0.88
CA ARG A 483 25.34 -20.10 -0.38
C ARG A 483 24.94 -19.20 -1.55
N VAL A 484 25.90 -18.91 -2.42
CA VAL A 484 25.77 -18.02 -3.57
C VAL A 484 25.48 -18.84 -4.82
N PHE A 485 24.51 -18.38 -5.61
CA PHE A 485 24.08 -18.96 -6.88
C PHE A 485 24.20 -17.90 -7.97
N ASN A 486 24.54 -18.32 -9.19
CA ASN A 486 24.59 -17.43 -10.34
C ASN A 486 23.18 -17.14 -10.86
N ASP A 487 22.94 -15.94 -11.39
CA ASP A 487 21.61 -15.51 -11.90
C ASP A 487 21.03 -16.41 -13.01
N GLU A 488 21.88 -17.11 -13.77
CA GLU A 488 21.46 -18.05 -14.81
C GLU A 488 20.79 -19.32 -14.24
N ILE A 489 20.91 -19.57 -12.93
CA ILE A 489 20.47 -20.79 -12.26
C ILE A 489 19.47 -20.49 -11.12
N SER A 490 18.51 -19.61 -11.40
CA SER A 490 17.49 -19.17 -10.43
C SER A 490 16.61 -20.32 -9.91
N GLU A 491 16.33 -21.34 -10.72
CA GLU A 491 15.53 -22.51 -10.31
C GLU A 491 16.25 -23.41 -9.29
N GLU A 492 17.57 -23.58 -9.39
CA GLU A 492 18.34 -24.35 -8.39
C GLU A 492 18.45 -23.58 -7.08
N CYS A 493 18.55 -22.25 -7.13
CA CYS A 493 18.51 -21.40 -5.95
C CYS A 493 17.16 -21.53 -5.23
N LEU A 494 16.04 -21.49 -5.95
CA LEU A 494 14.71 -21.65 -5.37
C LEU A 494 14.46 -23.05 -4.79
N LYS A 495 14.90 -24.12 -5.49
CA LYS A 495 14.87 -25.49 -4.93
C LYS A 495 15.71 -25.60 -3.66
N HIS A 496 16.92 -25.04 -3.68
CA HIS A 496 17.77 -25.03 -2.51
C HIS A 496 17.18 -24.24 -1.34
N ILE A 497 16.54 -23.08 -1.60
CA ILE A 497 15.84 -22.32 -0.56
C ILE A 497 14.67 -23.13 0.01
N ALA A 498 13.91 -23.83 -0.83
CA ALA A 498 12.81 -24.69 -0.38
C ALA A 498 13.27 -25.86 0.49
N ASP A 499 14.44 -26.45 0.20
CA ASP A 499 15.01 -27.55 0.99
C ASP A 499 15.77 -27.06 2.22
N CYS A 500 16.48 -25.94 2.10
CA CYS A 500 17.28 -25.38 3.18
C CYS A 500 16.40 -24.72 4.25
N CYS A 501 15.29 -24.08 3.86
CA CYS A 501 14.39 -23.36 4.76
C CYS A 501 13.21 -24.19 5.30
N GLN A 502 13.13 -25.49 4.98
CA GLN A 502 12.46 -26.46 5.84
C GLN A 502 13.25 -26.64 7.15
#